data_AF-A0AAW9KKW6-F1
#
_entry.id   AF-A0AAW9KKW6-F1
#
_cell.length_a   1.000
_cell.length_b   1.000
_cell.length_c   1.000
_cell.angle_alpha   90.00
_cell.angle_beta   90.00
_cell.angle_gamma   90.00
#
_symmetry.space_group_name_H-M   'P 1'
#
loop_
_entity.id
_entity.type
_entity.pdbx_description
1 polymer ?
#
loop_
_entity_poly.entity_id
_entity_poly.type
_entity_poly.pdbx_seq_one_letter_code
_entity_poly.pdbx_strand_id
1 'polypeptide(L)'
;MIEIMYDQYTASAIGVPGDGSRSFDSVAALKSASPLSIDGMKGRGVVITDALGKSAVAWEYQDGYVLSMTMSNQGGDEERLKTQNTRILTSLLKQIGNKVPSVATGPDNTSSFP
;
A
#
# COMPACT_ATOMS: atom_id res chain seq x y z
N MET A 1 -10.50 11.25 -0.93
CA MET A 1 -10.91 9.89 -0.54
C MET A 1 -9.68 9.00 -0.55
N ILE A 2 -9.54 8.10 0.43
CA ILE A 2 -8.47 7.11 0.49
C ILE A 2 -9.10 5.75 0.19
N GLU A 3 -8.52 5.00 -0.74
CA GLU A 3 -8.87 3.61 -1.01
C GLU A 3 -7.83 2.70 -0.37
N ILE A 4 -8.26 1.63 0.30
CA ILE A 4 -7.39 0.66 0.98
C ILE A 4 -7.85 -0.74 0.59
N MET A 5 -6.92 -1.57 0.11
CA MET A 5 -7.18 -2.98 -0.27
C MET A 5 -6.09 -3.88 0.29
N TYR A 6 -6.45 -5.12 0.64
CA TYR A 6 -5.54 -6.13 1.16
C TYR A 6 -5.79 -7.44 0.41
N ASP A 7 -4.89 -7.79 -0.50
CA ASP A 7 -5.07 -8.93 -1.40
C ASP A 7 -3.81 -9.80 -1.46
N GLN A 8 -3.99 -11.07 -1.80
CA GLN A 8 -2.88 -12.00 -1.92
C GLN A 8 -2.06 -11.68 -3.18
N TYR A 9 -0.78 -11.39 -3.02
CA TYR A 9 0.21 -11.09 -4.07
C TYR A 9 -0.04 -9.84 -4.94
N THR A 10 -1.15 -9.12 -4.78
CA THR A 10 -1.55 -8.02 -5.68
C THR A 10 -1.80 -6.71 -4.96
N ALA A 11 -1.23 -5.62 -5.49
CA ALA A 11 -1.52 -4.26 -5.05
C ALA A 11 -2.76 -3.68 -5.77
N SER A 12 -3.92 -4.29 -5.54
CA SER A 12 -5.12 -4.09 -6.37
C SER A 12 -5.65 -2.65 -6.44
N ALA A 13 -5.40 -1.83 -5.40
CA ALA A 13 -5.80 -0.43 -5.39
C ALA A 13 -4.97 0.43 -6.36
N ILE A 14 -3.81 -0.07 -6.81
CA ILE A 14 -2.84 0.68 -7.60
C ILE A 14 -3.01 0.32 -9.07
N GLY A 15 -3.33 1.34 -9.87
CA GLY A 15 -3.38 1.21 -11.32
C GLY A 15 -1.96 1.11 -11.89
N VAL A 16 -1.70 0.04 -12.65
CA VAL A 16 -0.50 -0.11 -13.47
C VAL A 16 -0.85 0.30 -14.91
N PRO A 17 -0.06 1.14 -15.57
CA PRO A 17 -0.31 1.51 -16.97
C PRO A 17 -0.26 0.29 -17.90
N GLY A 18 -1.18 0.22 -18.88
CA GLY A 18 -1.25 -0.87 -19.86
C GLY A 18 -1.92 -2.15 -19.32
N ASP A 19 -1.47 -3.30 -19.82
CA ASP A 19 -1.87 -4.65 -19.40
C ASP A 19 -0.96 -5.23 -18.30
N GLY A 20 -0.16 -4.39 -17.65
CA GLY A 20 0.78 -4.78 -16.61
C GLY A 20 0.12 -5.49 -15.43
N SER A 21 0.80 -6.51 -14.90
CA SER A 21 0.36 -7.22 -13.70
C SER A 21 0.29 -6.26 -12.51
N ARG A 22 -0.72 -6.45 -11.65
CA ARG A 22 -0.85 -5.71 -10.38
C ARG A 22 -0.05 -6.37 -9.25
N SER A 23 0.90 -7.25 -9.56
CA SER A 23 1.77 -7.84 -8.55
C SER A 23 2.61 -6.76 -7.87
N PHE A 24 3.03 -7.01 -6.62
CA PHE A 24 3.89 -6.10 -5.90
C PHE A 24 5.17 -5.76 -6.68
N ASP A 25 5.84 -6.76 -7.26
CA ASP A 25 7.09 -6.54 -8.01
C ASP A 25 6.87 -5.66 -9.25
N SER A 26 5.73 -5.81 -9.94
CA SER A 26 5.40 -4.98 -11.11
C SER A 26 5.18 -3.52 -10.70
N VAL A 27 4.52 -3.30 -9.56
CA VAL A 27 4.31 -1.97 -8.99
C VAL A 27 5.62 -1.37 -8.48
N ALA A 28 6.47 -2.17 -7.84
CA ALA A 28 7.78 -1.75 -7.34
C ALA A 28 8.78 -1.41 -8.46
N ALA A 29 8.58 -1.97 -9.66
CA ALA A 29 9.39 -1.69 -10.84
C ALA A 29 8.96 -0.41 -11.60
N LEU A 30 7.87 0.26 -11.18
CA LEU A 30 7.45 1.51 -11.80
C LEU A 30 8.52 2.60 -11.60
N LYS A 31 8.74 3.44 -12.62
CA LYS A 31 9.71 4.56 -12.55
C LYS A 31 9.39 5.57 -11.45
N SER A 32 8.11 5.71 -11.10
CA SER A 32 7.61 6.58 -10.04
C SER A 32 7.60 5.92 -8.66
N ALA A 33 8.05 4.66 -8.54
CA ALA A 33 8.13 3.93 -7.29
C ALA A 33 9.49 4.15 -6.59
N SER A 34 9.41 4.40 -5.29
CA SER A 34 10.56 4.53 -4.40
C SER A 34 10.43 3.52 -3.25
N PRO A 35 11.52 2.81 -2.88
CA PRO A 35 11.50 1.90 -1.74
C PRO A 35 11.06 2.60 -0.44
N LEU A 36 10.25 1.90 0.35
CA LEU A 36 9.78 2.34 1.66
C LEU A 36 10.12 1.28 2.70
N SER A 37 10.85 1.71 3.72
CA SER A 37 11.10 0.93 4.93
C SER A 37 10.38 1.60 6.11
N ILE A 38 9.77 0.79 6.97
CA ILE A 38 9.13 1.24 8.20
C ILE A 38 9.70 0.43 9.36
N ASP A 39 10.30 1.12 10.32
CA ASP A 39 10.84 0.50 11.53
C ASP A 39 9.74 -0.23 12.30
N GLY A 40 10.03 -1.48 12.70
CA GLY A 40 9.08 -2.31 13.44
C GLY A 40 7.95 -2.93 12.59
N MET A 41 7.97 -2.76 11.26
CA MET A 41 7.12 -3.50 10.33
C MET A 41 7.97 -4.48 9.52
N LYS A 42 7.58 -5.76 9.54
CA LYS A 42 8.20 -6.77 8.67
C LYS A 42 7.55 -6.75 7.29
N GLY A 43 8.37 -6.92 6.26
CA GLY A 43 7.95 -6.85 4.86
C GLY A 43 8.77 -5.84 4.08
N ARG A 44 8.26 -5.47 2.91
CA ARG A 44 8.85 -4.44 2.04
C ARG A 44 7.77 -3.54 1.48
N GLY A 45 8.08 -2.25 1.37
CA GLY A 45 7.14 -1.26 0.88
C GLY A 45 7.67 -0.48 -0.31
N VAL A 46 6.74 0.13 -1.04
CA VAL A 46 7.04 1.16 -2.04
C VAL A 46 6.03 2.31 -1.93
N VAL A 47 6.52 3.53 -2.15
CA VAL A 47 5.70 4.72 -2.38
C VAL A 47 5.69 5.01 -3.86
N ILE A 48 4.53 5.30 -4.44
CA ILE A 48 4.38 5.72 -5.82
C ILE A 48 3.78 7.12 -5.84
N THR A 49 4.51 8.09 -6.39
CA THR A 49 4.09 9.50 -6.44
C THR A 49 3.18 9.81 -7.63
N ASP A 50 3.19 8.95 -8.64
CA ASP A 50 2.31 9.05 -9.80
C ASP A 50 1.83 7.65 -10.23
N ALA A 51 0.67 7.27 -9.71
CA ALA A 51 -0.10 6.08 -10.07
C ALA A 51 -1.40 6.53 -10.76
N LEU A 52 -1.30 6.98 -12.01
CA LEU A 52 -2.42 7.48 -12.81
C LEU A 52 -3.15 8.66 -12.15
N GLY A 53 -2.40 9.67 -11.69
CA GLY A 53 -2.97 10.84 -11.01
C GLY A 53 -3.35 10.63 -9.54
N LYS A 54 -2.96 9.48 -8.96
CA LYS A 54 -3.03 9.20 -7.52
C LYS A 54 -1.64 9.07 -6.92
N SER A 55 -1.50 9.42 -5.65
CA SER A 55 -0.40 8.95 -4.81
C SER A 55 -0.76 7.59 -4.23
N ALA A 56 0.20 6.69 -4.11
CA ALA A 56 -0.03 5.34 -3.63
C ALA A 56 1.08 4.82 -2.72
N VAL A 57 0.73 3.84 -1.89
CA VAL A 57 1.66 3.04 -1.10
C VAL A 57 1.25 1.57 -1.25
N ALA A 58 2.22 0.70 -1.50
CA ALA A 58 2.06 -0.74 -1.40
C ALA A 58 3.01 -1.29 -0.33
N TRP A 59 2.53 -2.24 0.46
CA TRP A 59 3.30 -2.97 1.46
C TRP A 59 3.06 -4.46 1.31
N GLU A 60 4.10 -5.22 0.96
CA GLU A 60 4.06 -6.68 0.93
C GLU A 60 4.55 -7.25 2.26
N TYR A 61 3.72 -8.09 2.85
CA TYR A 61 4.00 -8.82 4.08
C TYR A 61 4.72 -10.14 3.78
N GLN A 62 5.31 -10.76 4.81
CA GLN A 62 6.09 -12.00 4.65
C GLN A 62 5.25 -13.21 4.22
N ASP A 63 3.94 -13.16 4.42
CA ASP A 63 2.97 -14.16 3.97
C ASP A 63 2.56 -13.98 2.49
N GLY A 64 3.08 -12.95 1.82
CA GLY A 64 2.82 -12.64 0.42
C GLY A 64 1.55 -11.82 0.19
N TYR A 65 0.83 -11.42 1.24
CA TYR A 65 -0.26 -10.46 1.09
C TYR A 65 0.27 -9.06 0.88
N VAL A 66 -0.50 -8.24 0.16
CA VAL A 66 -0.16 -6.87 -0.19
C VAL A 66 -1.25 -5.94 0.28
N LEU A 67 -0.91 -5.04 1.19
CA LEU A 67 -1.72 -3.87 1.52
C LEU A 67 -1.42 -2.77 0.51
N SER A 68 -2.44 -2.31 -0.19
CA SER A 68 -2.34 -1.20 -1.14
C SER A 68 -3.27 -0.07 -0.73
N MET A 69 -2.75 1.15 -0.79
CA MET A 69 -3.48 2.37 -0.44
C MET A 69 -3.28 3.43 -1.51
N THR A 70 -4.36 4.10 -1.91
CA THR A 70 -4.27 5.22 -2.86
C THR A 70 -5.05 6.44 -2.40
N MET A 71 -4.59 7.61 -2.85
CA MET A 71 -5.22 8.89 -2.59
C MET A 71 -5.12 9.77 -3.84
N SER A 72 -6.25 10.32 -4.29
CA SER A 72 -6.30 11.17 -5.49
C SER A 72 -5.57 12.50 -5.28
N ASN A 73 -4.79 12.94 -6.28
CA ASN A 73 -4.08 14.22 -6.26
C ASN A 73 -4.97 15.40 -6.70
N GLN A 74 -6.25 15.43 -6.29
CA GLN A 74 -7.29 16.31 -6.87
C GLN A 74 -6.80 17.73 -7.15
N GLY A 75 -6.89 18.15 -8.42
CA GLY A 75 -6.76 19.55 -8.85
C GLY A 75 -5.36 20.12 -8.99
N GLY A 76 -4.28 19.34 -8.81
CA GLY A 76 -2.93 19.89 -9.03
C GLY A 76 -1.88 18.83 -9.24
N ASP A 77 -1.17 18.93 -10.37
CA ASP A 77 0.07 18.21 -10.65
C ASP A 77 1.26 18.76 -9.83
N GLU A 78 0.97 19.51 -8.75
CA GLU A 78 1.95 20.07 -7.85
C GLU A 78 2.64 18.95 -7.08
N GLU A 79 3.95 18.86 -7.26
CA GLU A 79 4.85 17.96 -6.51
C GLU A 79 4.63 18.04 -4.99
N ARG A 80 4.24 19.23 -4.50
CA ARG A 80 3.87 19.46 -3.11
C ARG A 80 2.67 18.62 -2.65
N LEU A 81 1.61 18.54 -3.47
CA LEU A 81 0.43 17.74 -3.17
C LEU A 81 0.75 16.25 -3.19
N LYS A 82 1.50 15.79 -4.20
CA LYS A 82 1.98 14.40 -4.29
C LYS A 82 2.74 14.00 -3.03
N THR A 83 3.68 14.85 -2.60
CA THR A 83 4.49 14.67 -1.39
C THR A 83 3.65 14.67 -0.11
N GLN A 84 2.65 15.55 -0.02
CA GLN A 84 1.75 15.57 1.14
C GLN A 84 0.91 14.28 1.22
N ASN A 85 0.33 13.85 0.09
CA ASN A 85 -0.49 12.65 0.02
C ASN A 85 0.31 11.40 0.37
N THR A 86 1.54 11.26 -0.14
CA THR A 86 2.40 10.11 0.22
C THR A 86 2.79 10.10 1.69
N ARG A 87 3.01 11.28 2.32
CA ARG A 87 3.22 11.39 3.77
C ARG A 87 1.99 10.95 4.56
N ILE A 88 0.79 11.35 4.16
CA ILE A 88 -0.47 10.92 4.79
C ILE A 88 -0.61 9.40 4.70
N LEU A 89 -0.45 8.82 3.51
CA LEU A 89 -0.54 7.38 3.29
C LEU A 89 0.51 6.60 4.09
N THR A 90 1.75 7.10 4.16
CA THR A 90 2.82 6.47 4.94
C THR A 90 2.54 6.55 6.44
N SER A 91 2.02 7.68 6.93
CA SER A 91 1.62 7.83 8.33
C SER A 91 0.47 6.88 8.69
N LEU A 92 -0.51 6.73 7.81
CA LEU A 92 -1.59 5.78 7.99
C LEU A 92 -1.06 4.35 8.00
N LEU A 93 -0.17 3.98 7.06
CA LEU A 93 0.49 2.67 7.04
C LEU A 93 1.18 2.36 8.36
N LYS A 94 1.92 3.31 8.93
CA LYS A 94 2.58 3.13 10.23
C LYS A 94 1.60 2.86 11.37
N GLN A 95 0.43 3.50 11.32
CA GLN A 95 -0.59 3.35 12.37
C GLN A 95 -1.34 2.02 12.29
N ILE A 96 -1.67 1.56 11.08
CA ILE A 96 -2.55 0.39 10.88
C ILE A 96 -1.82 -0.86 10.41
N GLY A 97 -0.63 -0.73 9.83
CA GLY A 97 0.02 -1.77 9.03
C GLY A 97 0.28 -3.07 9.79
N ASN A 98 0.67 -3.01 11.05
CA ASN A 98 0.87 -4.21 11.88
C ASN A 98 -0.44 -4.88 12.34
N LYS A 99 -1.59 -4.19 12.23
CA LYS A 99 -2.89 -4.71 12.64
C LYS A 99 -3.68 -5.31 11.47
N VAL A 100 -3.38 -4.88 10.24
CA VAL A 100 -4.13 -5.29 9.04
C VAL A 100 -4.18 -6.81 8.86
N PRO A 101 -3.06 -7.57 8.94
CA PRO A 101 -3.12 -9.03 8.78
C PRO A 101 -4.07 -9.68 9.78
N SER A 102 -3.99 -9.34 11.07
CA SER A 102 -4.83 -9.90 12.13
C SER A 102 -6.32 -9.59 11.96
N VAL A 103 -6.66 -8.42 11.41
CA VAL A 103 -8.06 -8.06 11.13
C VAL A 103 -8.57 -8.83 9.92
N ALA A 104 -7.74 -9.02 8.90
CA ALA A 104 -8.10 -9.72 7.66
C ALA A 104 -8.25 -11.23 7.85
N THR A 105 -7.44 -11.86 8.70
CA THR A 105 -7.49 -13.29 8.99
C THR A 105 -8.58 -13.68 9.99
N GLY A 106 -9.25 -12.70 10.61
CA GLY A 106 -10.17 -12.92 11.72
C GLY A 106 -9.43 -13.28 13.03
N PRO A 107 -10.15 -13.42 14.16
CA PRO A 107 -9.55 -13.86 15.42
C PRO A 107 -8.86 -15.21 15.21
N ASP A 108 -7.69 -15.39 15.83
CA ASP A 108 -6.98 -16.67 15.81
C ASP A 108 -7.95 -17.78 16.25
N ASN A 109 -8.10 -18.81 15.41
CA ASN A 109 -8.89 -20.01 15.67
C ASN A 109 -8.38 -20.84 16.88
N THR A 110 -7.39 -20.33 17.62
CA THR A 110 -6.87 -20.87 18.89
C THR A 110 -7.59 -20.30 20.11
N SER A 111 -8.61 -19.45 19.91
CA SER A 111 -9.49 -18.98 20.98
C SER A 111 -10.39 -20.13 21.46
N SER A 112 -9.84 -21.04 22.25
CA SER A 112 -10.63 -21.93 23.10
C SER A 112 -11.25 -21.08 24.20
N PHE A 113 -12.55 -20.85 24.13
CA PHE A 113 -13.30 -20.37 25.28
C PHE A 113 -13.35 -21.51 26.32
N PRO A 114 -13.07 -21.25 27.61
CA PRO A 114 -13.24 -22.24 28.68
C PRO A 114 -14.71 -22.61 28.89
#